data_AF-A0A948I476-F1
#
_entry.id   AF-A0A948I476-F1
#
_cell.length_a   1.000
_cell.length_b   1.000
_cell.length_c   1.000
_cell.angle_alpha   90.00
_cell.angle_beta   90.00
_cell.angle_gamma   90.00
#
_symmetry.space_group_name_H-M   'P 1'
#
loop_
_entity.id
_entity.type
_entity.pdbx_description
1 polymer ?
#
loop_
_entity_poly.entity_id
_entity_poly.type
_entity_poly.pdbx_seq_one_letter_code
_entity_poly.pdbx_strand_id
1 'polypeptide(L)' 'MIILGIETSCDETAAAVVTADRRILSNVVLSQLDEHRPYGGVVPEIAARAHLDHIDRLVAEAME' A
#
# COMPACT_ATOMS: atom_id res chain seq x y z
N MET A 1 -17.28 -5.20 -13.41
CA MET A 1 -16.93 -4.03 -12.57
C MET A 1 -15.48 -4.18 -12.17
N ILE A 2 -14.71 -3.10 -12.32
CA ILE A 2 -13.31 -2.99 -11.90
C ILE A 2 -13.29 -2.16 -10.62
N ILE A 3 -12.51 -2.59 -9.64
CA ILE A 3 -12.45 -2.01 -8.29
C ILE A 3 -10.98 -1.71 -8.00
N LEU A 4 -10.68 -0.47 -7.57
CA LEU A 4 -9.39 -0.10 -7.00
C LEU A 4 -9.46 -0.27 -5.48
N GLY A 5 -8.61 -1.12 -4.93
CA GLY A 5 -8.40 -1.27 -3.49
C GLY A 5 -7.17 -0.50 -3.04
N ILE A 6 -7.26 0.14 -1.87
CA ILE A 6 -6.16 0.84 -1.20
C ILE A 6 -6.07 0.26 0.23
N GLU A 7 -4.86 -0.08 0.66
CA GLU A 7 -4.58 -0.62 1.98
C GLU A 7 -3.45 0.19 2.65
N THR A 8 -3.76 0.77 3.81
CA THR A 8 -2.88 1.67 4.59
C THR A 8 -3.18 1.55 6.10
N SER A 9 -3.48 0.34 6.60
CA SER A 9 -3.88 0.16 8.01
C SER A 9 -2.72 0.07 8.99
N CYS A 10 -1.53 -0.37 8.56
CA CYS A 10 -0.37 -0.60 9.42
C CYS A 10 0.92 -0.07 8.79
N ASP A 11 1.84 -0.92 8.35
CA ASP A 11 3.17 -0.56 7.86
C ASP A 11 3.39 -0.91 6.38
N GLU A 12 2.33 -1.31 5.68
CA GLU A 12 2.31 -1.44 4.23
C GLU A 12 1.44 -0.37 3.57
N THR A 13 1.94 0.19 2.48
CA THR A 13 1.12 0.95 1.53
C THR A 13 0.89 0.05 0.34
N ALA A 14 -0.37 -0.17 -0.04
CA ALA A 14 -0.69 -1.02 -1.18
C ALA A 14 -1.86 -0.48 -2.01
N ALA A 15 -1.80 -0.77 -3.30
CA ALA A 15 -2.87 -0.53 -4.25
C ALA A 15 -3.07 -1.76 -5.14
N ALA A 16 -4.33 -2.13 -5.39
CA ALA A 16 -4.67 -3.29 -6.20
C ALA A 16 -5.88 -3.01 -7.08
N VAL A 17 -5.87 -3.56 -8.30
CA VAL A 17 -7.02 -3.52 -9.21
C VAL A 17 -7.60 -4.92 -9.30
N VAL A 18 -8.88 -5.06 -8.95
CA VAL A 18 -9.58 -6.35 -8.96
C VAL A 18 -10.90 -6.26 -9.72
N THR A 19 -11.42 -7.40 -10.15
CA THR A 19 -12.72 -7.52 -10.78
C THR A 19 -13.77 -8.03 -9.80
N ALA A 20 -15.05 -7.75 -10.05
CA ALA A 20 -16.15 -8.28 -9.24
C ALA A 20 -16.24 -9.82 -9.23
N ASP A 21 -15.71 -10.50 -10.25
CA ASP A 21 -15.54 -11.96 -10.30
C ASP A 21 -14.27 -12.46 -9.60
N ARG A 22 -13.69 -11.65 -8.71
CA ARG A 22 -12.56 -12.00 -7.81
C ARG A 22 -11.24 -12.25 -8.54
N ARG A 23 -11.03 -11.68 -9.72
CA ARG A 23 -9.73 -11.71 -10.40
C ARG A 23 -8.89 -10.53 -9.95
N ILE A 24 -7.61 -10.77 -9.69
CA ILE A 24 -6.60 -9.73 -9.43
C ILE A 24 -6.00 -9.35 -10.78
N LEU A 25 -6.10 -8.08 -11.14
CA LEU A 25 -5.53 -7.51 -12.37
C LEU A 25 -4.16 -6.87 -12.09
N SER A 26 -4.03 -6.19 -10.94
CA SER A 26 -2.76 -5.63 -10.45
C SER A 26 -2.74 -5.65 -8.92
N ASN A 27 -1.55 -5.76 -8.32
CA ASN A 27 -1.33 -5.75 -6.87
C ASN A 27 0.09 -5.25 -6.57
N VAL A 28 0.20 -4.03 -6.06
CA VAL A 28 1.46 -3.36 -5.73
C VAL A 28 1.50 -3.12 -4.23
N VAL A 29 2.59 -3.55 -3.58
CA VAL A 29 2.77 -3.47 -2.12
C VAL A 29 4.15 -2.91 -1.80
N LEU A 30 4.20 -1.93 -0.90
CA LEU A 30 5.40 -1.36 -0.34
C LEU A 30 5.39 -1.57 1.17
N SER A 31 6.40 -2.27 1.70
CA SER A 31 6.58 -2.50 3.14
C SER A 31 7.56 -1.50 3.74
N GLN A 32 7.26 -1.01 4.94
CA GLN A 32 8.08 -0.07 5.70
C GLN A 32 8.93 -0.78 6.77
N LEU A 33 9.09 -2.11 6.72
CA LEU A 33 9.77 -2.91 7.76
C LEU A 33 11.16 -2.36 8.12
N ASP A 34 11.92 -1.91 7.12
CA ASP A 34 13.27 -1.37 7.33
C ASP A 34 13.27 -0.01 8.07
N GLU A 35 12.23 0.80 7.89
CA GLU A 35 12.04 2.09 8.57
C GLU A 35 11.68 1.89 10.04
N HIS A 36 10.93 0.83 10.36
CA HIS A 36 10.51 0.49 11.72
C HIS A 36 11.55 -0.35 12.48
N ARG A 37 12.48 -1.01 11.78
CA ARG A 37 13.51 -1.90 12.38
C ARG A 37 14.29 -1.27 13.55
N PRO A 38 14.74 0.00 13.50
CA PRO A 38 15.49 0.62 14.60
C PRO A 38 14.68 0.77 15.90
N TYR A 39 13.35 0.76 15.82
CA TYR A 39 12.45 1.00 16.94
C TYR A 39 11.91 -0.29 17.57
N GLY A 40 12.15 -1.44 16.93
CA GLY A 40 11.67 -2.74 17.42
C GLY A 40 10.15 -2.94 17.33
N GLY A 41 9.46 -2.09 16.56
CA GLY A 41 8.02 -2.13 16.35
C GLY A 41 7.55 -0.98 15.46
N VAL A 42 6.30 -1.04 15.02
CA VAL A 42 5.70 -0.01 14.14
C VAL A 42 5.60 1.30 14.90
N VAL A 43 6.16 2.37 14.31
CA VAL A 43 6.03 3.74 14.79
C VAL A 43 4.91 4.42 14.00
N PRO A 44 3.76 4.76 14.61
CA PRO A 44 2.58 5.24 13.88
C PRO A 44 2.83 6.47 13.00
N GLU A 45 3.65 7.43 13.46
CA GLU A 45 3.96 8.64 12.68
C GLU A 45 4.82 8.34 11.44
N ILE A 46 5.75 7.38 11.53
CA ILE A 46 6.57 6.97 10.38
C ILE A 46 5.66 6.31 9.34
N ALA A 47 4.78 5.42 9.79
CA ALA A 47 3.85 4.73 8.90
C ALA A 47 2.88 5.69 8.20
N ALA A 48 2.28 6.61 8.96
CA ALA A 48 1.38 7.62 8.41
C ALA A 48 2.05 8.49 7.33
N ARG A 49 3.30 8.90 7.54
CA ARG A 49 4.04 9.68 6.54
C ARG A 49 4.37 8.86 5.31
N ALA A 50 4.87 7.64 5.49
CA ALA A 50 5.20 6.78 4.37
C ALA A 50 3.97 6.45 3.51
N HIS A 51 2.77 6.30 4.09
CA HIS A 51 1.54 6.19 3.31
C HIS A 51 1.29 7.43 2.42
N LEU A 52 1.41 8.63 2.98
CA LEU A 52 1.22 9.89 2.24
C LEU A 52 2.27 10.07 1.13
N ASP A 53 3.52 9.68 1.38
CA ASP A 53 4.63 9.84 0.44
C ASP A 53 4.56 8.85 -0.74
N HIS A 54 3.87 7.71 -0.58
CA HIS A 54 3.90 6.63 -1.55
C HIS A 54 2.57 6.32 -2.24
N ILE A 55 1.42 6.70 -1.65
CA ILE A 55 0.12 6.24 -2.15
C ILE A 55 -0.15 6.62 -3.61
N ASP A 56 0.16 7.85 -4.03
CA ASP A 56 -0.07 8.31 -5.40
C ASP A 56 0.72 7.50 -6.43
N ARG A 57 1.99 7.21 -6.12
CA ARG A 57 2.85 6.38 -6.96
C ARG A 57 2.30 4.96 -7.08
N LEU A 58 1.90 4.35 -5.97
CA LEU A 58 1.41 2.97 -5.96
C LEU A 58 0.07 2.84 -6.69
N VAL A 59 -0.81 3.84 -6.55
CA VAL A 59 -2.06 3.89 -7.33
C VAL A 59 -1.75 3.99 -8.82
N ALA A 60 -0.81 4.85 -9.22
CA ALA A 60 -0.41 4.96 -10.62
C ALA A 60 0.17 3.63 -11.15
N GLU A 61 1.08 3.00 -10.42
CA GLU A 61 1.68 1.70 -10.78
C GLU A 61 0.63 0.57 -10.86
N ALA A 62 -0.41 0.62 -10.02
CA ALA A 62 -1.50 -0.35 -10.07
C ALA A 62 -2.46 -0.14 -11.28
N MET A 63 -2.47 1.06 -11.87
CA MET A 63 -3.38 1.46 -12.96
C MET A 63 -2.75 1.42 -14.36
N GLU A 64 -1.43 1.19 -14.47
CA GLU A 64 -0.74 0.91 -15.74
C GLU A 64 -1.12 -0.47 -16.32
#